data_AF-A0A819Q581-F1
#
_entry.id   AF-A0A819Q581-F1
#
_cell.length_a   1.000
_cell.length_b   1.000
_cell.length_c   1.000
_cell.angle_alpha   90.00
_cell.angle_beta   90.00
_cell.angle_gamma   90.00
#
_symmetry.space_group_name_H-M   'P 1'
#
loop_
_entity.id
_entity.type
_entity.pdbx_description
1 polymer ?
#
loop_
_entity_poly.entity_id
_entity_poly.type
_entity_poly.pdbx_seq_one_letter_code
_entity_poly.pdbx_strand_id
1 'polypeptide(L)'
;MIHIGTSGCGKSTIIQLLERFYDVTSRGILIDDIDIRHLNLHWIRSQFGLISQAPILFDLTIAENIAYGLENVPMEDIINATRKANIHQFIEQLPQGYETKVGMKGSFLSGGEKQRIAIARVLLRA
;
A
#
# COMPACT_ATOMS: atom_id res chain seq x y z
N MET A 1 12.09 -9.59 -8.13
CA MET A 1 12.57 -10.78 -7.40
C MET A 1 11.37 -11.46 -6.75
N ILE A 2 11.25 -12.79 -6.81
CA ILE A 2 10.10 -13.53 -6.22
C ILE A 2 10.64 -14.37 -5.07
N HIS A 3 10.06 -14.26 -3.88
CA HIS A 3 10.44 -15.07 -2.72
C HIS A 3 9.44 -16.22 -2.53
N ILE A 4 9.89 -17.47 -2.64
CA ILE A 4 9.07 -18.69 -2.50
C ILE A 4 9.60 -19.51 -1.32
N GLY A 5 8.69 -20.12 -0.56
CA GLY A 5 9.05 -21.05 0.51
C GLY A 5 7.83 -21.43 1.35
N THR A 6 8.00 -22.32 2.33
CA THR A 6 6.92 -22.75 3.24
C THR A 6 6.48 -21.62 4.18
N SER A 7 5.31 -21.78 4.82
CA SER A 7 4.92 -20.89 5.91
C SER A 7 5.99 -20.93 7.01
N GLY A 8 6.36 -19.77 7.55
CA GLY A 8 7.40 -19.66 8.58
C GLY A 8 8.84 -19.56 8.08
N CYS A 9 9.12 -19.63 6.77
CA CYS A 9 10.49 -19.51 6.26
C CYS A 9 11.08 -18.08 6.28
N GLY A 10 10.43 -17.13 6.95
CA GLY A 10 10.94 -15.76 7.15
C GLY A 10 10.60 -14.72 6.07
N LYS A 11 9.75 -15.05 5.08
CA LYS A 11 9.36 -14.10 3.99
C LYS A 11 8.82 -12.78 4.53
N SER A 12 7.87 -12.84 5.46
CA SER A 12 7.29 -11.63 6.07
C SER A 12 8.29 -10.91 6.97
N THR A 13 9.20 -11.64 7.61
CA THR A 13 10.27 -11.07 8.45
C THR A 13 11.22 -10.22 7.60
N ILE A 14 11.56 -10.65 6.38
CA ILE A 14 12.40 -9.85 5.47
C ILE A 14 11.74 -8.50 5.16
N ILE A 15 10.43 -8.48 4.88
CA ILE A 15 9.69 -7.24 4.63
C ILE A 15 9.75 -6.33 5.86
N GLN A 16 9.51 -6.88 7.06
CA GLN A 16 9.55 -6.11 8.30
C GLN A 16 10.95 -5.53 8.63
N LEU A 17 12.02 -6.25 8.27
CA LEU A 17 13.39 -5.76 8.41
C LEU A 17 13.70 -4.63 7.41
N LEU A 18 13.24 -4.75 6.16
CA LEU A 18 13.39 -3.71 5.13
C LEU A 18 12.64 -2.43 5.50
N GLU A 19 11.44 -2.54 6.08
CA GLU A 19 10.66 -1.40 6.58
C GLU A 19 11.15 -0.85 7.92
N ARG A 20 12.23 -1.43 8.46
CA ARG A 20 12.81 -1.14 9.78
C ARG A 20 11.77 -1.14 10.90
N PHE A 21 10.86 -2.11 10.89
CA PHE A 21 10.08 -2.47 12.08
C PHE A 21 10.94 -3.21 13.11
N TYR A 22 12.00 -3.89 12.64
CA TYR A 22 13.04 -4.49 13.45
C TYR A 22 14.40 -4.19 12.84
N ASP A 23 15.45 -4.19 13.66
CA ASP A 23 16.83 -4.13 13.19
C ASP A 23 17.45 -5.54 13.15
N VAL A 24 18.38 -5.73 12.21
CA VAL A 24 19.16 -6.98 12.14
C VAL A 24 20.09 -7.09 13.35
N THR A 25 20.21 -8.32 13.88
CA THR A 25 21.05 -8.62 15.04
C THR A 25 22.54 -8.72 14.68
N SER A 26 22.87 -9.04 13.43
CA SER A 26 24.25 -9.13 12.95
C SER A 26 24.35 -8.69 11.49
N ARG A 27 25.53 -8.20 11.09
CA ARG A 27 25.79 -7.60 9.77
C ARG A 27 24.89 -6.39 9.53
N GLY A 28 24.47 -6.16 8.29
CA GLY A 28 23.67 -5.02 7.85
C GLY A 28 22.85 -5.38 6.61
N ILE A 29 21.79 -4.61 6.37
CA ILE A 29 21.07 -4.58 5.10
C ILE A 29 21.47 -3.28 4.42
N LEU A 30 21.91 -3.37 3.17
CA LEU A 30 22.47 -2.25 2.42
C LEU A 30 21.49 -1.81 1.33
N ILE A 31 21.31 -0.50 1.17
CA ILE A 31 20.70 0.13 -0.01
C ILE A 31 21.78 1.04 -0.57
N ASP A 32 22.19 0.82 -1.83
CA ASP A 32 23.29 1.53 -2.49
C ASP A 32 24.56 1.61 -1.63
N ASP A 33 24.97 0.47 -1.08
CA ASP A 33 26.12 0.30 -0.18
C ASP A 33 26.05 1.05 1.16
N ILE A 34 24.91 1.66 1.49
CA ILE A 34 24.66 2.32 2.77
C ILE A 34 23.77 1.43 3.64
N ASP A 35 24.20 1.18 4.87
CA ASP A 35 23.38 0.42 5.83
C ASP A 35 22.09 1.18 6.15
N ILE A 36 20.94 0.49 6.02
CA ILE A 36 19.63 1.07 6.27
C ILE A 36 19.47 1.63 7.70
N ARG A 37 20.30 1.18 8.65
CA ARG A 37 20.31 1.72 10.02
C ARG A 37 20.82 3.16 10.10
N HIS A 38 21.61 3.59 9.12
CA HIS A 38 22.14 4.95 9.02
C HIS A 38 21.28 5.89 8.18
N LEU A 39 20.27 5.36 7.48
CA LEU A 39 19.36 6.14 6.65
C LEU A 39 18.18 6.67 7.47
N ASN A 40 17.63 7.80 7.04
CA ASN A 40 16.44 8.37 7.67
C ASN A 40 15.23 7.43 7.45
N LEU A 41 14.53 7.10 8.54
CA LEU A 41 13.43 6.14 8.51
C LEU A 41 12.26 6.58 7.61
N HIS A 42 11.95 7.88 7.60
CA HIS A 42 10.89 8.42 6.75
C HIS A 42 11.28 8.33 5.27
N TRP A 43 12.54 8.66 4.95
CA TRP A 43 13.07 8.53 3.59
C TRP A 43 13.06 7.07 3.11
N ILE A 44 13.53 6.11 3.92
CA ILE A 44 13.51 4.69 3.55
C ILE A 44 12.08 4.24 3.21
N ARG A 45 11.12 4.59 4.07
CA ARG A 45 9.71 4.19 3.88
C ARG A 45 9.04 4.88 2.69
N SER A 46 9.53 6.04 2.25
CA SER A 46 9.02 6.66 1.03
C SER A 46 9.55 6.00 -0.24
N GLN A 47 10.66 5.24 -0.16
CA GLN A 47 11.19 4.49 -1.30
C GLN A 47 10.43 3.18 -1.59
N PHE A 48 9.59 2.72 -0.65
CA PHE A 48 8.88 1.44 -0.76
C PHE A 48 7.37 1.61 -0.81
N GLY A 49 6.75 0.98 -1.82
CA GLY A 49 5.32 0.71 -1.84
C GLY A 49 5.03 -0.71 -1.32
N LEU A 50 4.37 -0.83 -0.17
CA LEU A 50 3.95 -2.13 0.38
C LEU A 50 2.45 -2.37 0.18
N ILE A 51 2.10 -3.56 -0.29
CA ILE A 51 0.73 -4.05 -0.38
C ILE A 51 0.64 -5.35 0.42
N SER A 52 -0.18 -5.36 1.47
CA SER A 52 -0.36 -6.54 2.30
C SER A 52 -1.31 -7.55 1.64
N GLN A 53 -1.17 -8.83 2.03
CA GLN A 53 -2.05 -9.92 1.56
C GLN A 53 -3.54 -9.63 1.84
N ALA A 54 -3.82 -9.05 3.02
CA ALA A 54 -5.12 -8.54 3.42
C ALA A 54 -5.01 -7.01 3.63
N PRO A 55 -5.31 -6.20 2.61
CA PRO A 55 -5.23 -4.75 2.73
C PRO A 55 -6.25 -4.20 3.71
N ILE A 56 -5.80 -3.26 4.54
CA ILE A 56 -6.67 -2.54 5.47
C ILE A 56 -7.19 -1.29 4.76
N LEU A 57 -8.51 -1.20 4.68
CA LEU A 57 -9.23 0.01 4.33
C LEU A 57 -9.85 0.60 5.59
N PHE A 58 -9.78 1.92 5.70
CA PHE A 58 -10.36 2.68 6.81
C PHE A 58 -11.84 2.95 6.52
N ASP A 59 -12.61 3.24 7.57
CA ASP A 59 -14.02 3.61 7.46
C ASP A 59 -14.16 5.05 6.94
N LEU A 60 -13.77 5.21 5.68
CA LEU A 60 -13.64 6.44 4.89
C LEU A 60 -14.22 6.17 3.49
N THR A 61 -14.30 7.19 2.64
CA THR A 61 -14.67 7.01 1.24
C THR A 61 -13.58 6.26 0.47
N ILE A 62 -13.89 5.81 -0.75
CA ILE A 62 -12.89 5.20 -1.65
C ILE A 62 -11.79 6.20 -1.97
N ALA A 63 -12.14 7.46 -2.28
CA ALA A 63 -11.18 8.52 -2.58
C ALA A 63 -10.20 8.75 -1.41
N GLU A 64 -10.74 8.91 -0.20
CA GLU A 64 -9.97 9.11 1.02
C GLU A 64 -9.08 7.90 1.34
N ASN A 65 -9.56 6.68 1.08
CA ASN A 65 -8.75 5.47 1.24
C ASN A 65 -7.57 5.43 0.26
N ILE A 66 -7.74 5.91 -0.97
CA ILE A 66 -6.67 5.94 -1.98
C ILE A 66 -5.66 7.04 -1.64
N ALA A 67 -6.14 8.24 -1.30
CA ALA A 67 -5.31 9.38 -0.92
C ALA A 67 -4.77 9.31 0.52
N TYR A 68 -5.03 8.22 1.25
CA TYR A 68 -4.69 8.12 2.66
C TYR A 68 -3.20 8.40 2.93
N GLY A 69 -2.93 9.36 3.83
CA GLY A 69 -1.57 9.79 4.19
C GLY A 69 -0.94 10.80 3.22
N LEU A 70 -1.70 11.32 2.26
CA LEU A 70 -1.33 12.44 1.39
C LEU A 70 -2.30 13.60 1.63
N GLU A 71 -1.81 14.83 1.46
CA GLU A 71 -2.61 16.05 1.58
C GLU A 71 -2.83 16.68 0.20
N ASN A 72 -3.99 17.32 0.00
CA ASN A 72 -4.31 18.10 -1.21
C ASN A 72 -4.16 17.34 -2.54
N VAL A 73 -4.47 16.04 -2.56
CA VAL A 73 -4.42 15.24 -3.79
C VAL A 73 -5.58 15.62 -4.72
N PRO A 74 -5.32 16.03 -5.97
CA PRO A 74 -6.37 16.32 -6.92
C PRO A 74 -7.07 15.02 -7.35
N MET A 75 -8.38 15.10 -7.58
CA MET A 75 -9.19 13.94 -7.98
C MET A 75 -8.68 13.29 -9.28
N GLU A 76 -8.09 14.07 -10.19
CA GLU A 76 -7.50 13.56 -11.43
C GLU A 76 -6.40 12.51 -11.16
N ASP A 77 -5.54 12.74 -10.17
CA ASP A 77 -4.48 11.80 -9.81
C ASP A 77 -5.05 10.52 -9.20
N ILE A 78 -6.11 10.64 -8.38
CA ILE A 78 -6.85 9.49 -7.84
C ILE A 78 -7.47 8.67 -8.97
N ILE A 79 -8.08 9.33 -9.96
CA ILE A 79 -8.65 8.67 -11.14
C ILE A 79 -7.56 7.97 -11.94
N ASN A 80 -6.42 8.63 -12.18
CA ASN A 80 -5.30 8.06 -12.90
C ASN A 80 -4.72 6.82 -12.17
N ALA A 81 -4.57 6.88 -10.86
CA ALA A 81 -4.12 5.75 -10.04
C ALA A 81 -5.11 4.58 -10.09
N THR A 82 -6.41 4.84 -10.02
CA THR A 82 -7.45 3.79 -10.09
C THR A 82 -7.63 3.18 -11.49
N ARG A 83 -7.34 3.93 -12.55
CA ARG A 83 -7.23 3.38 -13.92
C ARG A 83 -6.04 2.43 -14.02
N LYS A 84 -4.86 2.83 -13.54
CA LYS A 84 -3.67 1.97 -13.49
C LYS A 84 -3.89 0.71 -12.63
N ALA A 85 -4.63 0.83 -11.52
CA ALA A 85 -5.01 -0.31 -10.67
C ALA A 85 -6.16 -1.16 -11.23
N ASN A 86 -6.76 -0.75 -12.36
CA ASN A 86 -7.88 -1.41 -13.02
C ASN A 86 -9.12 -1.59 -12.11
N ILE A 87 -9.52 -0.52 -11.41
CA ILE A 87 -10.72 -0.47 -10.56
C ILE A 87 -11.63 0.73 -10.83
N HIS A 88 -11.19 1.69 -11.66
CA HIS A 88 -11.97 2.89 -12.00
C HIS A 88 -13.40 2.57 -12.48
N GLN A 89 -13.56 1.65 -13.44
CA GLN A 89 -14.88 1.30 -13.98
C GLN A 89 -15.83 0.71 -12.93
N PHE A 90 -15.31 -0.07 -11.98
CA PHE A 90 -16.10 -0.57 -10.87
C PHE A 90 -16.56 0.57 -9.96
N ILE A 91 -15.66 1.52 -9.66
CA ILE A 91 -16.00 2.67 -8.82
C ILE A 91 -17.08 3.51 -9.49
N GLU A 92 -16.99 3.77 -10.81
CA GLU A 92 -18.00 4.53 -11.55
C GLU A 92 -19.40 3.89 -11.56
N GLN A 93 -19.49 2.57 -11.39
CA GLN A 93 -20.77 1.86 -11.31
C GLN A 93 -21.42 1.97 -9.92
N LEU A 94 -20.69 2.42 -8.89
CA LEU A 94 -21.24 2.60 -7.56
C LEU A 94 -22.14 3.85 -7.51
N PRO A 95 -23.27 3.82 -6.78
CA PRO A 95 -24.19 4.96 -6.71
C PRO A 95 -23.56 6.28 -6.27
N GLN A 96 -22.50 6.21 -5.45
CA GLN A 96 -21.77 7.40 -4.95
C GLN A 96 -20.36 7.50 -5.54
N GLY A 97 -19.98 6.65 -6.49
CA GLY A 97 -18.66 6.67 -7.10
C GLY A 97 -17.53 6.61 -6.07
N TYR A 98 -16.59 7.54 -6.21
CA TYR A 98 -15.45 7.73 -5.31
C TYR A 98 -15.82 8.12 -3.86
N GLU A 99 -17.01 8.71 -3.67
CA GLU A 99 -17.54 9.08 -2.36
C GLU A 99 -18.20 7.90 -1.63
N THR A 100 -18.24 6.72 -2.25
CA THR A 100 -18.78 5.52 -1.61
C THR A 100 -17.98 5.18 -0.37
N LYS A 101 -18.65 5.05 0.78
CA LYS A 101 -18.02 4.58 2.02
C LYS A 101 -17.76 3.08 1.93
N VAL A 102 -16.52 2.67 2.21
CA VAL A 102 -16.13 1.25 2.13
C VAL A 102 -16.63 0.42 3.34
N GLY A 103 -17.03 1.10 4.42
CA GLY A 103 -17.46 0.49 5.68
C GLY A 103 -16.30 -0.03 6.53
N MET A 104 -16.61 -0.56 7.71
CA MET A 104 -15.60 -1.09 8.64
C MET A 104 -14.71 -2.14 7.95
N LYS A 105 -13.40 -1.85 7.86
CA LYS A 105 -12.40 -2.70 7.18
C LYS A 105 -12.77 -3.05 5.73
N GLY A 106 -13.52 -2.17 5.06
CA GLY A 106 -13.98 -2.39 3.68
C GLY A 106 -15.01 -3.50 3.54
N SER A 107 -15.87 -3.75 4.54
CA SER A 107 -16.80 -4.89 4.56
C SER A 107 -17.67 -5.05 3.31
N PHE A 108 -17.91 -3.96 2.58
CA PHE A 108 -18.74 -3.97 1.36
C PHE A 108 -18.00 -4.31 0.07
N LEU A 109 -16.68 -4.56 0.15
CA LEU A 109 -15.84 -4.83 -1.00
C LEU A 109 -15.33 -6.28 -1.01
N SER A 110 -15.21 -6.84 -2.20
CA SER A 110 -14.55 -8.13 -2.40
C SER A 110 -13.06 -8.04 -2.06
N GLY A 111 -12.42 -9.19 -1.78
CA GLY A 111 -10.97 -9.23 -1.51
C GLY A 111 -10.13 -8.65 -2.65
N GLY A 112 -10.55 -8.89 -3.90
CA GLY A 112 -9.90 -8.36 -5.10
C GLY A 112 -10.06 -6.84 -5.23
N GLU A 113 -11.24 -6.30 -4.93
CA GLU A 113 -11.46 -4.85 -4.90
C GLU A 113 -10.59 -4.16 -3.85
N LYS A 114 -10.52 -4.73 -2.63
CA LYS A 114 -9.63 -4.22 -1.58
C LYS A 114 -8.18 -4.18 -2.02
N GLN A 115 -7.71 -5.23 -2.69
CA GLN A 115 -6.37 -5.27 -3.26
C GLN A 115 -6.15 -4.19 -4.30
N ARG A 116 -7.09 -3.97 -5.22
CA ARG A 116 -6.96 -2.91 -6.23
C ARG A 116 -7.01 -1.51 -5.64
N ILE A 117 -7.82 -1.25 -4.62
CA ILE A 117 -7.79 0.03 -3.89
C ILE A 117 -6.42 0.23 -3.21
N ALA A 118 -5.85 -0.82 -2.61
CA ALA A 118 -4.53 -0.75 -2.02
C ALA A 118 -3.41 -0.54 -3.06
N ILE A 119 -3.54 -1.16 -4.24
CA ILE A 119 -2.65 -0.90 -5.38
C ILE A 119 -2.75 0.57 -5.81
N ALA A 120 -3.96 1.11 -5.97
CA ALA A 120 -4.17 2.51 -6.32
C ALA A 120 -3.54 3.46 -5.28
N ARG A 121 -3.68 3.17 -3.99
CA ARG A 121 -3.04 3.92 -2.89
C ARG A 121 -1.52 3.96 -3.03
N VAL A 122 -0.90 2.83 -3.38
CA VAL A 122 0.56 2.76 -3.57
C VAL A 122 0.98 3.51 -4.85
N LEU A 123 0.24 3.34 -5.95
CA LEU A 123 0.53 4.01 -7.23
C LEU A 123 0.41 5.53 -7.15
N LEU A 124 -0.44 6.05 -6.27
CA LEU A 124 -0.59 7.48 -6.05
C LEU A 124 0.62 8.10 -5.33
N ARG A 125 1.38 7.29 -4.59
CA ARG A 125 2.60 7.72 -3.88
C ARG A 125 3.87 7.58 -4.72
N ALA A 126 3.74 7.02 -5.92
CA ALA A 126 4.85 6.71 -6.82
C ALA A 126 5.14 7.85 -7.82
#